data_AF-A0A8H6T2B3-F1
#
_entry.id   AF-A0A8H6T2B3-F1
#
_cell.length_a   1.000
_cell.length_b   1.000
_cell.length_c   1.000
_cell.angle_alpha   90.00
_cell.angle_beta   90.00
_cell.angle_gamma   90.00
#
_symmetry.space_group_name_H-M   'P 1'
#
loop_
_entity.id
_entity.type
_entity.pdbx_description
1 polymer ?
#
loop_
_entity_poly.entity_id
_entity_poly.type
_entity_poly.pdbx_seq_one_letter_code
_entity_poly.pdbx_strand_id
1 'polypeptide(L)'
;MQNRRLETGLQLGVATLILSSLYLTTVEIACNWLIVHQRRRVLGGLYLAVVPSSILFMGRLYVSLAVGRKTHNVALYPFPNIDELKEPYECTDSAGALATCLKCNDAWKPPRTHHCSTCDVCRLQFDHHCPWVGAAYELVQPCSILPKKVGNCVTLDRLDSFLALLLIVPFTYSIAVFPIRTILTTSIRRGLDLSQKNTWSRSIWWDWYGSWIFFGGPLGRWVYGAALGVYLLKKEETCDLPLVGCPSLRVLTLAIFGFIFALFCSILAAWTLHNILYGITTLDSLRSRSDLTQRLVCDPRQHKVVSLLPQERPYDLGWRRNIAQIFHHNNPRTGYKWSSINPRVLDRMRTSEVIERRRD
;
A
#
# COMPACT_ATOMS: atom_id res chain seq x y z
N MET A 1 13.36 -11.68 15.73
CA MET A 1 12.05 -12.00 16.39
C MET A 1 11.14 -10.77 16.56
N GLN A 2 11.67 -9.56 16.75
CA GLN A 2 10.90 -8.33 17.04
C GLN A 2 9.84 -7.96 15.97
N ASN A 3 10.16 -8.06 14.68
CA ASN A 3 9.19 -7.74 13.61
C ASN A 3 7.99 -8.71 13.54
N ARG A 4 8.14 -9.94 14.06
CA ARG A 4 7.09 -10.97 13.96
C ARG A 4 5.88 -10.64 14.82
N ARG A 5 6.10 -10.22 16.07
CA ARG A 5 5.02 -9.83 16.99
C ARG A 5 4.30 -8.58 16.51
N LEU A 6 5.05 -7.64 15.92
CA LEU A 6 4.49 -6.41 15.36
C LEU A 6 3.56 -6.70 14.17
N GLU A 7 4.01 -7.50 13.19
CA GLU A 7 3.19 -7.86 12.02
C GLU A 7 1.90 -8.60 12.42
N THR A 8 2.00 -9.61 13.30
CA THR A 8 0.81 -10.34 13.77
C THR A 8 -0.13 -9.43 14.54
N GLY A 9 0.41 -8.53 15.37
CA GLY A 9 -0.38 -7.51 16.08
C GLY A 9 -1.11 -6.58 15.12
N LEU A 10 -0.43 -6.13 14.05
CA LEU A 10 -1.05 -5.30 13.00
C LEU A 10 -2.20 -6.04 12.30
N GLN A 11 -2.01 -7.32 11.94
CA GLN A 11 -3.06 -8.12 11.29
C GLN A 11 -4.28 -8.33 12.18
N LEU A 12 -4.07 -8.65 13.47
CA LEU A 12 -5.16 -8.78 14.44
C LEU A 12 -5.88 -7.45 14.63
N GLY A 13 -5.14 -6.33 14.66
CA GLY A 13 -5.69 -4.99 14.68
C GLY A 13 -6.58 -4.69 13.47
N VAL A 14 -6.12 -5.00 12.26
CA VAL A 14 -6.89 -4.83 11.01
C VAL A 14 -8.15 -5.69 11.03
N ALA A 15 -8.05 -6.97 11.44
CA ALA A 15 -9.22 -7.85 11.53
C ALA A 15 -10.26 -7.32 12.55
N THR A 16 -9.79 -6.85 13.70
CA THR A 16 -10.64 -6.26 14.75
C THR A 16 -11.34 -4.99 14.25
N LEU A 17 -10.61 -4.15 13.50
CA LEU A 17 -11.16 -2.96 12.88
C LEU A 17 -12.25 -3.30 11.86
N ILE A 18 -12.01 -4.27 10.97
CA ILE A 18 -13.00 -4.73 9.97
C ILE A 18 -14.28 -5.21 10.66
N LEU A 19 -14.17 -6.07 11.68
CA LEU A 19 -15.32 -6.59 12.41
C LEU A 19 -16.08 -5.48 13.16
N SER A 20 -15.35 -4.57 13.80
CA SER A 20 -15.93 -3.42 14.49
C SER A 20 -16.66 -2.47 13.54
N SER A 21 -16.08 -2.23 12.36
CA SER A 21 -16.69 -1.42 11.30
C SER A 21 -17.93 -2.10 10.72
N LEU A 22 -17.91 -3.41 10.50
CA LEU A 22 -19.08 -4.17 10.06
C LEU A 22 -20.21 -4.03 11.08
N TYR A 23 -19.94 -4.27 12.37
CA TYR A 23 -20.93 -4.11 13.43
C TYR A 23 -21.51 -2.69 13.46
N LEU A 24 -20.64 -1.67 13.51
CA LEU A 24 -21.09 -0.28 13.62
C LEU A 24 -21.92 0.15 12.42
N THR A 25 -21.49 -0.17 11.21
CA THR A 25 -22.19 0.25 9.99
C THR A 25 -23.51 -0.51 9.80
N THR A 26 -23.53 -1.82 10.02
CA THR A 26 -24.74 -2.65 9.82
C THR A 26 -25.76 -2.46 10.94
N VAL A 27 -25.36 -2.69 12.19
CA VAL A 27 -26.28 -2.74 13.32
C VAL A 27 -26.62 -1.33 13.78
N GLU A 28 -25.61 -0.51 14.06
CA GLU A 28 -25.84 0.77 14.73
C GLU A 28 -26.28 1.87 13.75
N ILE A 29 -25.63 1.98 12.60
CA ILE A 29 -25.97 3.03 11.62
C ILE A 29 -27.16 2.61 10.75
N ALA A 30 -27.12 1.43 10.11
CA ALA A 30 -28.19 1.05 9.18
C ALA A 30 -29.47 0.64 9.92
N CYS A 31 -29.42 -0.39 10.78
CA CYS A 31 -30.61 -0.92 11.44
C CYS A 31 -31.15 0.03 12.50
N ASN A 32 -30.36 0.34 13.53
CA ASN A 32 -30.83 1.09 14.70
C ASN A 32 -31.10 2.57 14.35
N TRP A 33 -30.13 3.24 13.72
CA TRP A 33 -30.25 4.68 13.45
C TRP A 33 -31.12 5.00 12.24
N LEU A 34 -30.82 4.48 11.04
CA LEU A 34 -31.52 4.88 9.82
C LEU A 34 -32.92 4.25 9.68
N ILE A 35 -33.04 2.93 9.87
CA ILE A 35 -34.29 2.20 9.65
C ILE A 35 -35.26 2.36 10.81
N VAL A 36 -34.80 2.07 12.03
CA VAL A 36 -35.66 2.06 13.22
C VAL A 36 -35.93 3.48 13.72
N HIS A 37 -34.89 4.25 14.03
CA HIS A 37 -35.05 5.55 14.69
C HIS A 37 -35.46 6.67 13.72
N GLN A 38 -34.71 6.88 12.62
CA GLN A 38 -34.99 7.93 11.64
C GLN A 38 -36.12 7.59 10.65
N ARG A 39 -36.63 6.34 10.68
CA ARG A 39 -37.67 5.82 9.77
C ARG A 39 -37.33 5.96 8.27
N ARG A 40 -36.07 6.15 7.89
CA ARG A 40 -35.59 6.29 6.51
C ARG A 40 -35.29 4.93 5.89
N ARG A 41 -36.33 4.09 5.71
CA ARG A 41 -36.18 2.67 5.32
C ARG A 41 -35.44 2.47 3.99
N VAL A 42 -35.75 3.26 2.95
CA VAL A 42 -35.11 3.14 1.63
C VAL A 42 -33.62 3.46 1.73
N LEU A 43 -33.26 4.57 2.36
CA LEU A 43 -31.87 4.97 2.56
C LEU A 43 -31.11 3.94 3.42
N GLY A 44 -31.72 3.46 4.50
CA GLY A 44 -31.15 2.42 5.35
C GLY A 44 -30.93 1.10 4.61
N GLY A 45 -31.87 0.69 3.75
CA GLY A 45 -31.74 -0.49 2.90
C GLY A 45 -30.61 -0.36 1.86
N LEU A 46 -30.53 0.78 1.17
CA LEU A 46 -29.42 1.06 0.24
C LEU A 46 -28.06 1.06 0.97
N TYR A 47 -28.00 1.69 2.14
CA TYR A 47 -26.79 1.70 2.97
C TYR A 47 -26.37 0.27 3.38
N LEU A 48 -27.33 -0.57 3.80
CA LEU A 48 -27.08 -1.95 4.20
C LEU A 48 -26.64 -2.85 3.03
N ALA A 49 -27.02 -2.50 1.79
CA ALA A 49 -26.56 -3.21 0.60
C ALA A 49 -25.14 -2.77 0.18
N VAL A 50 -24.86 -1.47 0.20
CA VAL A 50 -23.61 -0.90 -0.36
C VAL A 50 -22.45 -1.02 0.63
N VAL A 51 -22.60 -0.53 1.85
CA VAL A 51 -21.48 -0.39 2.79
C VAL A 51 -20.93 -1.76 3.21
N PRO A 52 -21.74 -2.73 3.68
CA PRO A 52 -21.23 -4.04 4.05
C PRO A 52 -20.63 -4.80 2.87
N SER A 53 -21.25 -4.74 1.69
CA SER A 53 -20.68 -5.34 0.46
C SER A 53 -19.32 -4.77 0.12
N SER A 54 -19.15 -3.45 0.23
CA SER A 54 -17.86 -2.78 0.00
C SER A 54 -16.81 -3.18 1.04
N ILE A 55 -17.19 -3.30 2.33
CA ILE A 55 -16.28 -3.79 3.40
C ILE A 55 -15.87 -5.24 3.17
N LEU A 56 -16.80 -6.10 2.76
CA LEU A 56 -16.49 -7.50 2.42
C LEU A 56 -15.58 -7.60 1.19
N PHE A 57 -15.80 -6.77 0.16
CA PHE A 57 -14.93 -6.71 -1.00
C PHE A 57 -13.51 -6.23 -0.63
N MET A 58 -13.39 -5.20 0.21
CA MET A 58 -12.11 -4.79 0.79
C MET A 58 -11.43 -5.93 1.56
N GLY A 59 -12.20 -6.66 2.38
CA GLY A 59 -11.71 -7.84 3.10
C GLY A 59 -11.18 -8.92 2.15
N ARG A 60 -11.87 -9.19 1.04
CA ARG A 60 -11.41 -10.13 0.00
C ARG A 60 -10.12 -9.68 -0.67
N LEU A 61 -10.01 -8.40 -1.04
CA LEU A 61 -8.78 -7.84 -1.60
C LEU A 61 -7.62 -7.94 -0.61
N TYR A 62 -7.86 -7.57 0.65
CA TYR A 62 -6.87 -7.70 1.72
C TYR A 62 -6.41 -9.14 1.92
N VAL A 63 -7.36 -10.10 2.00
CA VAL A 63 -7.03 -11.53 2.13
C VAL A 63 -6.28 -12.02 0.89
N SER A 64 -6.69 -11.63 -0.32
CA SER A 64 -5.95 -11.94 -1.55
C SER A 64 -4.51 -11.45 -1.45
N LEU A 65 -4.28 -10.20 -1.03
CA LEU A 65 -2.94 -9.65 -0.84
C LEU A 65 -2.15 -10.33 0.30
N ALA A 66 -2.86 -10.88 1.30
CA ALA A 66 -2.27 -11.54 2.47
C ALA A 66 -2.02 -13.06 2.30
N VAL A 67 -2.69 -13.70 1.33
CA VAL A 67 -2.74 -15.16 1.08
C VAL A 67 -2.21 -15.48 -0.33
N GLY A 68 -1.76 -16.72 -0.59
CA GLY A 68 -1.16 -17.14 -1.86
C GLY A 68 0.36 -17.40 -1.80
N ARG A 69 0.84 -17.95 -0.69
CA ARG A 69 2.22 -17.80 -0.22
C ARG A 69 3.26 -18.73 -0.86
N LYS A 70 2.88 -19.54 -1.87
CA LYS A 70 3.76 -20.60 -2.40
C LYS A 70 4.78 -20.17 -3.46
N THR A 71 4.48 -19.24 -4.37
CA THR A 71 5.30 -19.13 -5.60
C THR A 71 5.21 -17.79 -6.33
N HIS A 72 4.66 -16.73 -5.75
CA HIS A 72 4.52 -15.50 -6.53
C HIS A 72 5.87 -14.82 -6.73
N ASN A 73 6.32 -14.91 -7.99
CA ASN A 73 7.39 -14.15 -8.58
C ASN A 73 8.68 -14.23 -7.77
N VAL A 74 9.12 -15.44 -7.42
CA VAL A 74 10.49 -15.67 -6.97
C VAL A 74 11.35 -15.92 -8.19
N ALA A 75 12.49 -15.24 -8.29
CA ALA A 75 13.45 -15.51 -9.34
C ALA A 75 14.21 -16.82 -9.03
N LEU A 76 13.66 -17.95 -9.48
CA LEU A 76 14.34 -19.24 -9.59
C LEU A 76 14.36 -19.64 -11.06
N TYR A 77 15.05 -18.83 -11.86
CA TYR A 77 15.26 -19.12 -13.27
C TYR A 77 16.71 -19.54 -13.48
N PRO A 78 16.97 -20.52 -14.37
CA PRO A 78 18.33 -20.85 -14.75
C PRO A 78 19.01 -19.61 -15.33
N PHE A 79 20.32 -19.53 -15.16
CA PHE A 79 21.10 -18.46 -15.77
C PHE A 79 21.00 -18.58 -17.30
N PRO A 80 20.51 -17.56 -18.01
CA PRO A 80 20.30 -17.68 -19.45
C PRO A 80 21.65 -17.55 -20.19
N ASN A 81 21.76 -18.26 -21.32
CA ASN A 81 22.91 -18.10 -22.20
C ASN A 81 22.86 -16.71 -22.84
N ILE A 82 23.89 -15.89 -22.60
CA ILE A 82 23.97 -14.50 -23.07
C ILE A 82 23.95 -14.44 -24.60
N ASP A 83 24.55 -15.42 -25.28
CA ASP A 83 24.64 -15.46 -26.75
C ASP A 83 23.30 -15.78 -27.43
N GLU A 84 22.36 -16.37 -26.67
CA GLU A 84 21.02 -16.71 -27.18
C GLU A 84 19.98 -15.61 -26.92
N LEU A 85 20.35 -14.55 -26.19
CA LEU A 85 19.43 -13.46 -25.87
C LEU A 85 19.10 -12.66 -27.14
N LYS A 86 17.80 -12.44 -27.37
CA LYS A 86 17.30 -11.64 -28.50
C LYS A 86 16.68 -10.32 -28.09
N GLU A 87 16.36 -10.15 -26.82
CA GLU A 87 15.67 -8.96 -26.30
C GLU A 87 16.68 -8.02 -25.62
N PRO A 88 16.56 -6.69 -25.80
CA PRO A 88 17.40 -5.73 -25.08
C PRO A 88 17.20 -5.80 -23.56
N TYR A 89 18.26 -5.54 -22.81
CA TYR A 89 18.28 -5.77 -21.36
C TYR A 89 19.15 -4.84 -20.53
N GLU A 90 18.84 -4.71 -19.24
CA GLU A 90 19.74 -4.05 -18.28
C GLU A 90 20.95 -4.94 -17.95
N CYS A 91 22.15 -4.44 -18.23
CA CYS A 91 23.42 -5.12 -17.96
C CYS A 91 24.21 -4.40 -16.86
N THR A 92 25.10 -5.13 -16.19
CA THR A 92 25.89 -4.61 -15.06
C THR A 92 27.20 -3.96 -15.49
N ASP A 93 27.70 -4.29 -16.68
CA ASP A 93 28.95 -3.78 -17.24
C ASP A 93 28.86 -3.62 -18.77
N SER A 94 29.93 -3.09 -19.36
CA SER A 94 30.07 -2.91 -20.82
C SER A 94 30.26 -4.21 -21.59
N ALA A 95 30.64 -5.31 -20.92
CA ALA A 95 30.66 -6.64 -21.54
C ALA A 95 29.25 -7.20 -21.75
N GLY A 96 28.27 -6.67 -21.00
CA GLY A 96 26.88 -7.10 -21.04
C GLY A 96 26.57 -8.21 -20.05
N ALA A 97 27.31 -8.28 -18.95
CA ALA A 97 27.03 -9.21 -17.88
C ALA A 97 25.61 -9.01 -17.32
N LEU A 98 24.98 -10.13 -16.97
CA LEU A 98 23.65 -10.16 -16.36
C LEU A 98 23.75 -9.94 -14.86
N ALA A 99 22.76 -9.24 -14.30
CA ALA A 99 22.70 -9.03 -12.87
C ALA A 99 22.53 -10.35 -12.11
N THR A 100 23.26 -10.50 -11.00
CA THR A 100 23.15 -11.62 -10.06
C THR A 100 22.77 -11.14 -8.66
N CYS A 101 22.41 -12.08 -7.79
CA CYS A 101 22.17 -11.80 -6.37
C CYS A 101 23.17 -12.53 -5.49
N LEU A 102 24.13 -11.78 -4.93
CA LEU A 102 25.12 -12.28 -3.96
C LEU A 102 24.47 -12.99 -2.75
N LYS A 103 23.32 -12.48 -2.29
CA LYS A 103 22.59 -13.05 -1.15
C LYS A 103 21.87 -14.36 -1.47
N CYS A 104 21.71 -14.69 -2.74
CA CYS A 104 21.05 -15.89 -3.23
C CYS A 104 22.01 -16.73 -4.07
N ASN A 105 23.26 -16.86 -3.61
CA ASN A 105 24.30 -17.71 -4.21
C ASN A 105 24.51 -17.42 -5.70
N ASP A 106 24.64 -16.13 -6.03
CA ASP A 106 24.86 -15.64 -7.40
C ASP A 106 23.79 -16.08 -8.41
N ALA A 107 22.61 -16.43 -7.92
CA ALA A 107 21.46 -16.69 -8.77
C ALA A 107 21.20 -15.50 -9.70
N TRP A 108 20.85 -15.80 -10.95
CA TRP A 108 20.47 -14.80 -11.92
C TRP A 108 19.32 -13.94 -11.38
N LYS A 109 19.43 -12.64 -11.60
CA LYS A 109 18.45 -11.63 -11.22
C LYS A 109 17.80 -11.10 -12.50
N PRO A 110 16.66 -11.67 -12.92
CA PRO A 110 15.95 -11.16 -14.09
C PRO A 110 15.64 -9.67 -13.94
N PRO A 111 15.54 -8.92 -15.04
CA PRO A 111 15.13 -7.51 -15.01
C PRO A 111 13.92 -7.24 -14.12
N ARG A 112 13.96 -6.11 -13.40
CA ARG A 112 12.97 -5.71 -12.37
C ARG A 112 12.86 -6.64 -11.16
N THR A 113 13.78 -7.60 -11.00
CA THR A 113 13.87 -8.41 -9.77
C THR A 113 14.62 -7.65 -8.69
N HIS A 114 14.25 -7.78 -7.42
CA HIS A 114 15.05 -7.29 -6.29
C HIS A 114 15.03 -8.25 -5.12
N HIS A 115 16.15 -8.34 -4.38
CA HIS A 115 16.23 -9.11 -3.16
C HIS A 115 15.56 -8.35 -2.01
N CYS A 116 14.51 -8.91 -1.44
CA CYS A 116 13.89 -8.36 -0.24
C CYS A 116 14.62 -8.88 1.00
N SER A 117 15.35 -8.03 1.72
CA SER A 117 16.10 -8.44 2.92
C SER A 117 15.20 -8.97 4.04
N THR A 118 13.97 -8.45 4.14
CA THR A 118 12.96 -8.91 5.13
C THR A 118 12.48 -10.33 4.84
N CYS A 119 12.25 -10.64 3.56
CA CYS A 119 11.75 -11.95 3.12
C CYS A 119 12.87 -12.93 2.78
N ASP A 120 14.09 -12.43 2.60
CA ASP A 120 15.31 -13.17 2.23
C ASP A 120 15.19 -13.98 0.95
N VAL A 121 14.57 -13.35 -0.04
CA VAL A 121 14.30 -13.96 -1.34
C VAL A 121 14.26 -12.88 -2.41
N CYS A 122 14.72 -13.23 -3.62
CA CYS A 122 14.57 -12.40 -4.80
C CYS A 122 13.12 -12.42 -5.30
N ARG A 123 12.54 -11.24 -5.47
CA ARG A 123 11.19 -11.05 -6.01
C ARG A 123 11.28 -10.43 -7.40
N LEU A 124 10.72 -11.13 -8.39
CA LEU A 124 10.54 -10.63 -9.74
C LEU A 124 9.49 -9.51 -9.75
N GLN A 125 9.72 -8.48 -10.56
CA GLN A 125 8.85 -7.30 -10.67
C GLN A 125 8.55 -6.66 -9.30
N PHE A 126 9.57 -6.58 -8.45
CA PHE A 126 9.44 -6.11 -7.07
C PHE A 126 9.16 -4.62 -7.00
N ASP A 127 8.15 -4.23 -6.22
CA ASP A 127 7.85 -2.84 -5.92
C ASP A 127 8.34 -2.46 -4.52
N HIS A 128 7.77 -3.07 -3.48
CA HIS A 128 8.17 -2.85 -2.10
C HIS A 128 7.74 -4.00 -1.18
N HIS A 129 8.30 -4.05 0.03
CA HIS A 129 7.80 -4.90 1.09
C HIS A 129 6.76 -4.13 1.91
N CYS A 130 5.54 -4.66 2.03
CA CYS A 130 4.45 -3.99 2.72
C CYS A 130 4.13 -4.69 4.05
N PRO A 131 4.36 -4.04 5.21
CA PRO A 131 4.10 -4.64 6.51
C PRO A 131 2.59 -4.80 6.81
N TRP A 132 1.74 -4.02 6.12
CA TRP A 132 0.29 -3.98 6.35
C TRP A 132 -0.45 -5.18 5.78
N VAL A 133 0.04 -5.77 4.70
CA VAL A 133 -0.58 -6.91 4.03
C VAL A 133 0.02 -8.23 4.51
N GLY A 134 0.45 -8.32 5.77
CA GLY A 134 1.38 -9.34 6.29
C GLY A 134 1.08 -10.80 5.91
N ALA A 135 2.07 -11.67 6.12
CA ALA A 135 1.97 -13.09 5.78
C ALA A 135 1.41 -13.96 6.91
N ALA A 136 0.96 -15.17 6.55
CA ALA A 136 0.96 -16.29 7.46
C ALA A 136 1.99 -17.35 7.04
N TYR A 137 2.22 -18.29 7.95
CA TYR A 137 3.30 -19.26 7.94
C TYR A 137 3.35 -20.06 6.63
N GLU A 138 4.47 -19.99 5.91
CA GLU A 138 4.81 -20.99 4.89
C GLU A 138 6.31 -21.00 4.65
N LEU A 139 6.87 -22.18 4.38
CA LEU A 139 8.27 -22.41 4.06
C LEU A 139 8.48 -22.18 2.56
N VAL A 140 9.12 -21.07 2.21
CA VAL A 140 9.86 -20.94 0.94
C VAL A 140 11.31 -21.26 1.26
N GLN A 141 12.03 -21.97 0.37
CA GLN A 141 13.47 -22.15 0.52
C GLN A 141 14.13 -20.76 0.63
N PRO A 142 14.62 -20.37 1.81
CA PRO A 142 15.25 -19.08 1.99
C PRO A 142 16.59 -19.10 1.27
N CYS A 143 17.07 -17.93 0.83
CA CYS A 143 18.43 -17.84 0.30
C CYS A 143 19.50 -18.11 1.37
N SER A 144 19.15 -18.03 2.66
CA SER A 144 19.97 -18.43 3.80
C SER A 144 19.51 -19.72 4.49
N ILE A 145 20.41 -20.36 5.23
CA ILE A 145 20.16 -21.61 5.98
C ILE A 145 19.08 -21.44 7.06
N LEU A 146 18.78 -20.20 7.47
CA LEU A 146 17.80 -19.90 8.51
C LEU A 146 16.38 -19.77 7.93
N PRO A 147 15.37 -20.45 8.52
CA PRO A 147 13.98 -20.28 8.10
C PRO A 147 13.50 -18.85 8.39
N LYS A 148 13.32 -18.06 7.33
CA LYS A 148 12.72 -16.72 7.40
C LYS A 148 11.27 -16.76 6.93
N LYS A 149 10.45 -15.90 7.55
CA LYS A 149 9.04 -15.74 7.17
C LYS A 149 9.02 -15.08 5.79
N VAL A 150 8.25 -15.65 4.88
CA VAL A 150 7.91 -15.00 3.61
C VAL A 150 7.07 -13.79 3.95
N GLY A 151 7.65 -12.60 3.93
CA GLY A 151 6.88 -11.36 4.03
C GLY A 151 6.16 -11.05 2.71
N ASN A 152 5.08 -10.29 2.76
CA ASN A 152 4.32 -9.95 1.56
C ASN A 152 4.95 -8.76 0.86
N CYS A 153 5.59 -9.07 -0.25
CA CYS A 153 6.11 -8.09 -1.19
C CYS A 153 4.99 -7.74 -2.17
N VAL A 154 4.79 -6.45 -2.40
CA VAL A 154 3.99 -5.99 -3.53
C VAL A 154 4.88 -6.06 -4.76
N THR A 155 4.38 -6.75 -5.77
CA THR A 155 4.99 -6.93 -7.09
C THR A 155 4.00 -6.41 -8.14
N LEU A 156 4.44 -6.17 -9.38
CA LEU A 156 3.57 -5.57 -10.40
C LEU A 156 2.31 -6.39 -10.70
N ASP A 157 2.38 -7.72 -10.62
CA ASP A 157 1.24 -8.64 -10.77
C ASP A 157 0.22 -8.56 -9.61
N ARG A 158 0.56 -7.90 -8.51
CA ARG A 158 -0.34 -7.67 -7.36
C ARG A 158 -0.72 -6.21 -7.23
N LEU A 159 -0.16 -5.34 -8.06
CA LEU A 159 -0.32 -3.91 -7.97
C LEU A 159 -1.75 -3.47 -8.32
N ASP A 160 -2.45 -4.24 -9.15
CA ASP A 160 -3.86 -4.06 -9.49
C ASP A 160 -4.77 -4.21 -8.24
N SER A 161 -4.58 -5.29 -7.49
CA SER A 161 -5.32 -5.62 -6.27
C SER A 161 -4.96 -4.65 -5.14
N PHE A 162 -3.68 -4.28 -5.05
CA PHE A 162 -3.20 -3.28 -4.11
C PHE A 162 -3.80 -1.90 -4.39
N LEU A 163 -3.76 -1.43 -5.64
CA LEU A 163 -4.34 -0.16 -6.04
C LEU A 163 -5.86 -0.15 -5.86
N ALA A 164 -6.55 -1.24 -6.22
CA ALA A 164 -7.98 -1.38 -5.99
C ALA A 164 -8.34 -1.23 -4.49
N LEU A 165 -7.55 -1.86 -3.60
CA LEU A 165 -7.73 -1.73 -2.16
C LEU A 165 -7.54 -0.28 -1.70
N LEU A 166 -6.49 0.41 -2.18
CA LEU A 166 -6.22 1.80 -1.81
C LEU A 166 -7.32 2.77 -2.29
N LEU A 167 -7.93 2.51 -3.44
CA LEU A 167 -8.99 3.35 -4.01
C LEU A 167 -10.36 3.13 -3.34
N ILE A 168 -10.70 1.90 -2.98
CA ILE A 168 -12.01 1.61 -2.39
C ILE A 168 -12.14 2.03 -0.92
N VAL A 169 -11.03 2.07 -0.17
CA VAL A 169 -11.02 2.50 1.24
C VAL A 169 -11.60 3.90 1.45
N PRO A 170 -11.10 4.97 0.80
CA PRO A 170 -11.66 6.31 0.99
C PRO A 170 -13.10 6.41 0.51
N PHE A 171 -13.47 5.74 -0.59
CA PHE A 171 -14.84 5.70 -1.08
C PHE A 171 -15.80 5.07 -0.07
N THR A 172 -15.44 3.90 0.48
CA THR A 172 -16.24 3.21 1.49
C THR A 172 -16.36 4.04 2.75
N TYR A 173 -15.27 4.66 3.21
CA TYR A 173 -15.29 5.54 4.38
C TYR A 173 -16.25 6.71 4.21
N SER A 174 -16.19 7.40 3.07
CA SER A 174 -17.06 8.55 2.77
C SER A 174 -18.54 8.16 2.80
N ILE A 175 -18.90 7.03 2.18
CA ILE A 175 -20.29 6.54 2.18
C ILE A 175 -20.69 6.10 3.59
N ALA A 176 -19.82 5.39 4.31
CA ALA A 176 -20.11 4.86 5.64
C ALA A 176 -20.40 5.99 6.66
N VAL A 177 -19.64 7.09 6.60
CA VAL A 177 -19.75 8.23 7.53
C VAL A 177 -20.86 9.21 7.13
N PHE A 178 -21.23 9.27 5.85
CA PHE A 178 -22.20 10.25 5.32
C PHE A 178 -23.47 10.43 6.17
N PRO A 179 -24.17 9.36 6.61
CA PRO A 179 -25.43 9.52 7.35
C PRO A 179 -25.27 10.05 8.77
N ILE A 180 -24.06 9.92 9.35
CA ILE A 180 -23.76 10.30 10.74
C ILE A 180 -22.85 11.53 10.82
N ARG A 181 -22.49 12.13 9.69
CA ARG A 181 -21.54 13.25 9.63
C ARG A 181 -21.96 14.43 10.50
N THR A 182 -23.26 14.76 10.51
CA THR A 182 -23.78 15.90 11.28
C THR A 182 -23.67 15.62 12.76
N ILE A 183 -24.05 14.41 13.18
CA ILE A 183 -23.93 13.95 14.57
C ILE A 183 -22.47 14.02 15.01
N LEU A 184 -21.56 13.45 14.22
CA LEU A 184 -20.12 13.50 14.51
C LEU A 184 -19.61 14.93 14.63
N THR A 185 -19.91 15.81 13.68
CA THR A 185 -19.46 17.21 13.74
C THR A 185 -20.03 17.96 14.94
N THR A 186 -21.28 17.69 15.31
CA THR A 186 -21.93 18.29 16.47
C THR A 186 -21.31 17.77 17.76
N SER A 187 -21.12 16.45 17.90
CA SER A 187 -20.44 15.85 19.06
C SER A 187 -19.01 16.37 19.21
N ILE A 188 -18.26 16.52 18.12
CA ILE A 188 -16.91 17.09 18.14
C ILE A 188 -16.93 18.54 18.59
N ARG A 189 -17.80 19.39 18.01
CA ARG A 189 -17.87 20.81 18.36
C ARG A 189 -18.29 21.02 19.81
N ARG A 190 -19.36 20.35 20.25
CA ARG A 190 -19.86 20.40 21.63
C ARG A 190 -18.82 19.86 22.61
N GLY A 191 -18.17 18.75 22.25
CA GLY A 191 -17.11 18.15 23.06
C GLY A 191 -15.93 19.10 23.21
N LEU A 192 -15.43 19.68 22.12
CA LEU A 192 -14.34 20.65 22.17
C LEU A 192 -14.69 21.84 23.07
N ASP A 193 -15.86 22.44 22.88
CA ASP A 193 -16.34 23.56 23.70
C ASP A 193 -16.39 23.19 25.21
N LEU A 194 -16.98 22.05 25.55
CA LEU A 194 -17.04 21.58 26.93
C LEU A 194 -15.63 21.32 27.50
N SER A 195 -14.77 20.65 26.73
CA SER A 195 -13.40 20.33 27.17
C SER A 195 -12.56 21.57 27.45
N GLN A 196 -12.81 22.66 26.72
CA GLN A 196 -12.09 23.92 26.86
C GLN A 196 -12.63 24.78 28.01
N LYS A 197 -13.88 24.57 28.42
CA LYS A 197 -14.50 25.28 29.56
C LYS A 197 -14.33 24.55 30.88
N ASN A 198 -14.31 23.22 30.85
CA ASN A 198 -14.20 22.39 32.05
C ASN A 198 -12.81 22.51 32.70
N THR A 199 -12.79 22.88 34.00
CA THR A 199 -11.57 23.18 34.75
C THR A 199 -10.61 21.99 34.85
N TRP A 200 -11.15 20.78 35.05
CA TRP A 200 -10.35 19.56 35.11
C TRP A 200 -9.74 19.22 33.75
N SER A 201 -10.54 19.27 32.67
CA SER A 201 -10.06 18.99 31.31
C SER A 201 -8.98 19.99 30.86
N ARG A 202 -9.15 21.26 31.23
CA ARG A 202 -8.15 22.30 30.97
C ARG A 202 -6.82 22.01 31.66
N SER A 203 -6.84 21.70 32.95
CA SER A 203 -5.60 21.51 33.72
C SER A 203 -4.80 20.29 33.25
N ILE A 204 -5.46 19.22 32.81
CA ILE A 204 -4.77 18.00 32.37
C ILE A 204 -4.32 18.03 30.90
N TRP A 205 -4.97 18.82 30.04
CA TRP A 205 -4.73 18.76 28.60
C TRP A 205 -4.47 20.13 27.97
N TRP A 206 -5.41 21.07 28.06
CA TRP A 206 -5.30 22.33 27.31
C TRP A 206 -4.22 23.28 27.86
N ASP A 207 -4.08 23.39 29.17
CA ASP A 207 -3.10 24.28 29.79
C ASP A 207 -1.72 23.60 29.92
N TRP A 208 -1.66 22.28 29.74
CA TRP A 208 -0.41 21.53 29.76
C TRP A 208 0.37 21.69 28.44
N TYR A 209 1.58 22.26 28.51
CA TYR A 209 2.47 22.48 27.35
C TYR A 209 2.75 21.20 26.56
N GLY A 210 2.83 20.05 27.24
CA GLY A 210 3.11 18.77 26.59
C GLY A 210 2.07 18.37 25.54
N SER A 211 0.83 18.86 25.62
CA SER A 211 -0.20 18.59 24.60
C SER A 211 0.10 19.19 23.21
N TRP A 212 1.03 20.15 23.11
CA TRP A 212 1.51 20.67 21.82
C TRP A 212 2.58 19.82 21.17
N ILE A 213 3.21 18.91 21.94
CA ILE A 213 4.37 18.13 21.52
C ILE A 213 4.01 16.64 21.47
N PHE A 214 3.43 16.13 22.56
CA PHE A 214 3.08 14.73 22.72
C PHE A 214 1.74 14.42 22.03
N PHE A 215 1.65 13.25 21.40
CA PHE A 215 0.46 12.70 20.74
C PHE A 215 0.00 13.38 19.43
N GLY A 216 0.93 13.70 18.53
CA GLY A 216 0.60 14.18 17.18
C GLY A 216 0.60 15.70 17.03
N GLY A 217 1.26 16.41 17.95
CA GLY A 217 1.52 17.84 17.86
C GLY A 217 0.24 18.69 17.86
N PRO A 218 0.23 19.83 17.14
CA PRO A 218 -0.94 20.72 17.05
C PRO A 218 -2.23 20.01 16.62
N LEU A 219 -2.16 19.03 15.71
CA LEU A 219 -3.33 18.26 15.28
C LEU A 219 -3.84 17.33 16.37
N GLY A 220 -2.91 16.65 17.05
CA GLY A 220 -3.18 15.78 18.19
C GLY A 220 -3.92 16.48 19.31
N ARG A 221 -3.49 17.70 19.66
CA ARG A 221 -4.11 18.54 20.69
C ARG A 221 -5.64 18.64 20.53
N TRP A 222 -6.11 18.88 19.30
CA TRP A 222 -7.54 18.99 19.00
C TRP A 222 -8.25 17.64 19.00
N VAL A 223 -7.61 16.58 18.49
CA VAL A 223 -8.18 15.22 18.48
C VAL A 223 -8.44 14.71 19.90
N TYR A 224 -7.44 14.81 20.78
CA TYR A 224 -7.56 14.41 22.17
C TYR A 224 -8.50 15.31 22.96
N GLY A 225 -8.47 16.62 22.70
CA GLY A 225 -9.43 17.57 23.28
C GLY A 225 -10.88 17.22 22.95
N ALA A 226 -11.17 16.87 21.69
CA ALA A 226 -12.49 16.43 21.26
C ALA A 226 -12.90 15.12 21.94
N ALA A 227 -11.99 14.16 22.06
CA ALA A 227 -12.25 12.90 22.75
C ALA A 227 -12.54 13.13 24.24
N LEU A 228 -11.73 13.92 24.93
CA LEU A 228 -11.94 14.28 26.34
C LEU A 228 -13.28 15.00 26.54
N GLY A 229 -13.64 15.88 25.61
CA GLY A 229 -14.94 16.54 25.59
C GLY A 229 -16.12 15.60 25.41
N VAL A 230 -16.04 14.66 24.47
CA VAL A 230 -17.09 13.64 24.26
C VAL A 230 -17.18 12.68 25.44
N TYR A 231 -16.07 12.39 26.12
CA TYR A 231 -16.07 11.64 27.37
C TYR A 231 -16.85 12.37 28.47
N LEU A 232 -16.63 13.68 28.63
CA LEU A 232 -17.34 14.52 29.59
C LEU A 232 -18.83 14.64 29.25
N LEU A 233 -19.17 14.89 27.99
CA LEU A 233 -20.58 14.92 27.53
C LEU A 233 -21.30 13.63 27.88
N LYS A 234 -20.68 12.47 27.63
CA LYS A 234 -21.27 11.17 27.96
C LYS A 234 -21.49 10.98 29.47
N LYS A 235 -20.69 11.63 30.32
CA LYS A 235 -20.80 11.54 31.77
C LYS A 235 -21.92 12.46 32.31
N GLU A 236 -22.11 13.61 31.68
CA GLU A 236 -23.09 14.63 32.10
C GLU A 236 -24.49 14.40 31.52
N GLU A 237 -24.59 13.81 30.33
CA GLU A 237 -25.87 13.61 29.63
C GLU A 237 -26.38 12.17 29.76
N THR A 238 -27.61 12.03 30.27
CA THR A 238 -28.41 10.82 30.05
C THR A 238 -29.00 10.87 28.64
N CYS A 239 -28.68 9.88 27.81
CA CYS A 239 -29.08 9.85 26.41
C CYS A 239 -29.86 8.57 26.10
N ASP A 240 -31.14 8.72 25.74
CA ASP A 240 -32.07 7.63 25.40
C ASP A 240 -32.10 7.32 23.89
N LEU A 241 -31.11 7.79 23.14
CA LEU A 241 -30.96 7.53 21.71
C LEU A 241 -30.12 6.26 21.46
N PRO A 242 -30.21 5.66 20.25
CA PRO A 242 -29.26 4.61 19.85
C PRO A 242 -27.80 5.06 19.96
N LEU A 243 -26.85 4.11 20.01
CA LEU A 243 -25.41 4.37 20.24
C LEU A 243 -24.84 5.50 19.37
N VAL A 244 -25.27 5.58 18.11
CA VAL A 244 -24.84 6.58 17.12
C VAL A 244 -25.39 7.97 17.41
N GLY A 245 -26.60 8.07 17.99
CA GLY A 245 -27.23 9.35 18.34
C GLY A 245 -26.66 9.99 19.60
N CYS A 246 -26.05 9.20 20.48
CA CYS A 246 -25.43 9.69 21.71
C CYS A 246 -23.94 10.03 21.53
N PRO A 247 -23.39 10.97 22.35
CA PRO A 247 -21.95 11.18 22.44
C PRO A 247 -21.22 9.87 22.79
N SER A 248 -20.50 9.31 21.81
CA SER A 248 -19.85 8.01 21.96
C SER A 248 -18.39 8.06 21.52
N LEU A 249 -17.49 7.84 22.48
CA LEU A 249 -16.06 7.70 22.20
C LEU A 249 -15.78 6.61 21.17
N ARG A 250 -16.51 5.49 21.22
CA ARG A 250 -16.33 4.38 20.27
C ARG A 250 -16.58 4.83 18.83
N VAL A 251 -17.67 5.57 18.59
CA VAL A 251 -18.03 6.06 17.26
C VAL A 251 -17.03 7.12 16.80
N LEU A 252 -16.64 8.04 17.69
CA LEU A 252 -15.65 9.07 17.39
C LEU A 252 -14.28 8.49 17.05
N THR A 253 -13.76 7.58 17.89
CA THR A 253 -12.45 6.95 17.69
C THR A 253 -12.41 6.16 16.39
N LEU A 254 -13.43 5.35 16.09
CA LEU A 254 -13.50 4.60 14.82
C LEU A 254 -13.60 5.54 13.61
N ALA A 255 -14.36 6.63 13.69
CA ALA A 255 -14.48 7.62 12.61
C ALA A 255 -13.16 8.36 12.35
N ILE A 256 -12.41 8.70 13.39
CA ILE A 256 -11.09 9.36 13.29
C ILE A 256 -10.05 8.40 12.70
N PHE A 257 -9.94 7.17 13.22
CA PHE A 257 -9.03 6.18 12.64
C PHE A 257 -9.37 5.88 11.18
N GLY A 258 -10.66 5.76 10.86
CA GLY A 258 -11.13 5.60 9.47
C GLY A 258 -10.74 6.78 8.57
N PHE A 259 -10.84 8.02 9.07
CA PHE A 259 -10.44 9.21 8.33
C PHE A 259 -8.95 9.23 8.02
N ILE A 260 -8.12 9.01 9.05
CA ILE A 260 -6.66 9.00 8.92
C ILE A 260 -6.23 7.91 7.93
N PHE A 261 -6.82 6.72 8.04
CA PHE A 261 -6.53 5.61 7.15
C PHE A 261 -6.98 5.90 5.71
N ALA A 262 -8.17 6.48 5.51
CA ALA A 262 -8.66 6.89 4.19
C ALA A 262 -7.76 7.95 3.53
N LEU A 263 -7.27 8.92 4.30
CA LEU A 263 -6.33 9.93 3.80
C LEU A 263 -5.00 9.29 3.40
N PHE A 264 -4.45 8.43 4.26
CA PHE A 264 -3.22 7.69 3.97
C PHE A 264 -3.36 6.84 2.69
N CYS A 265 -4.46 6.09 2.54
CA CYS A 265 -4.73 5.30 1.35
C CYS A 265 -4.87 6.17 0.10
N SER A 266 -5.49 7.35 0.20
CA SER A 266 -5.65 8.28 -0.94
C SER A 266 -4.30 8.80 -1.44
N ILE A 267 -3.41 9.20 -0.51
CA ILE A 267 -2.07 9.66 -0.84
C ILE A 267 -1.27 8.53 -1.51
N LEU A 268 -1.32 7.33 -0.93
CA LEU A 268 -0.61 6.18 -1.47
C LEU A 268 -1.18 5.72 -2.82
N ALA A 269 -2.50 5.82 -3.03
CA ALA A 269 -3.14 5.53 -4.31
C ALA A 269 -2.66 6.50 -5.39
N ALA A 270 -2.63 7.80 -5.10
CA ALA A 270 -2.16 8.82 -6.03
C ALA A 270 -0.68 8.60 -6.40
N TRP A 271 0.16 8.29 -5.41
CA TRP A 271 1.57 7.95 -5.64
C TRP A 271 1.74 6.70 -6.49
N THR A 272 1.00 5.64 -6.16
CA THR A 272 1.04 4.36 -6.89
C THR A 272 0.58 4.54 -8.34
N LEU A 273 -0.50 5.29 -8.56
CA LEU A 273 -0.99 5.61 -9.90
C LEU A 273 0.04 6.43 -10.70
N HIS A 274 0.67 7.42 -10.07
CA HIS A 274 1.76 8.18 -10.69
C HIS A 274 2.89 7.25 -11.15
N ASN A 275 3.34 6.34 -10.29
CA ASN A 275 4.39 5.38 -10.63
C ASN A 275 4.01 4.48 -11.82
N ILE A 276 2.77 3.96 -11.82
CA ILE A 276 2.24 3.17 -12.94
C ILE A 276 2.23 3.98 -14.23
N LEU A 277 1.73 5.22 -14.21
CA LEU A 277 1.66 6.06 -15.41
C LEU A 277 3.03 6.26 -16.06
N TYR A 278 4.09 6.29 -15.25
CA TYR A 278 5.47 6.49 -15.68
C TYR A 278 6.31 5.21 -15.79
N GLY A 279 5.71 4.03 -15.62
CA GLY A 279 6.39 2.74 -15.76
C GLY A 279 7.50 2.49 -14.72
N ILE A 280 7.46 3.18 -13.58
CA ILE A 280 8.45 3.06 -12.50
C ILE A 280 7.87 2.26 -11.33
N THR A 281 8.72 1.56 -10.59
CA THR A 281 8.37 1.02 -9.28
C THR A 281 8.60 2.05 -8.17
N THR A 282 8.01 1.83 -7.00
CA THR A 282 8.30 2.59 -5.78
C THR A 282 9.79 2.55 -5.45
N LEU A 283 10.43 1.38 -5.63
CA LEU A 283 11.87 1.24 -5.44
C LEU A 283 12.67 2.09 -6.43
N ASP A 284 12.28 2.13 -7.71
CA ASP A 284 12.94 2.97 -8.72
C ASP A 284 12.85 4.46 -8.36
N SER A 285 11.67 4.92 -7.89
CA SER A 285 11.46 6.30 -7.46
C SER A 285 12.31 6.69 -6.24
N LEU A 286 12.65 5.74 -5.37
CA LEU A 286 13.49 5.97 -4.20
C LEU A 286 14.98 5.93 -4.59
N ARG A 287 15.37 4.98 -5.45
CA ARG A 287 16.77 4.82 -5.91
C ARG A 287 17.24 5.94 -6.83
N SER A 288 16.36 6.50 -7.66
CA SER A 288 16.72 7.63 -8.53
C SER A 288 17.19 8.85 -7.75
N ARG A 289 16.93 8.92 -6.43
CA ARG A 289 17.41 9.98 -5.55
C ARG A 289 18.77 9.71 -4.91
N SER A 290 19.23 8.45 -4.90
CA SER A 290 20.38 8.02 -4.09
C SER A 290 21.54 7.41 -4.89
N ASP A 291 21.30 6.90 -6.09
CA ASP A 291 22.29 6.12 -6.84
C ASP A 291 23.03 6.96 -7.88
N LEU A 292 24.35 7.11 -7.70
CA LEU A 292 25.29 7.65 -8.70
C LEU A 292 25.77 6.56 -9.68
N THR A 293 25.24 5.34 -9.58
CA THR A 293 25.66 4.22 -10.41
C THR A 293 25.09 4.32 -11.83
N GLN A 294 25.97 4.25 -12.81
CA GLN A 294 25.64 4.28 -14.22
C GLN A 294 24.87 3.00 -14.60
N ARG A 295 23.61 3.13 -14.99
CA ARG A 295 22.79 2.01 -15.48
C ARG A 295 23.06 1.79 -16.97
N LEU A 296 23.23 0.54 -17.38
CA LEU A 296 23.55 0.17 -18.76
C LEU A 296 22.43 -0.66 -19.37
N VAL A 297 22.17 -0.46 -20.66
CA VAL A 297 21.29 -1.28 -21.49
C VAL A 297 22.08 -1.88 -22.64
N CYS A 298 21.96 -3.19 -22.79
CA CYS A 298 22.61 -4.00 -23.80
C CYS A 298 21.59 -4.47 -24.85
N ASP A 299 21.92 -4.36 -26.13
CA ASP A 299 21.12 -4.93 -27.24
C ASP A 299 21.95 -6.03 -27.92
N PRO A 300 21.60 -7.31 -27.69
CA PRO A 300 22.30 -8.44 -28.31
C PRO A 300 22.32 -8.40 -29.83
N ARG A 301 21.26 -7.91 -30.47
CA ARG A 301 21.14 -7.92 -31.94
C ARG A 301 22.12 -6.94 -32.58
N GLN A 302 22.33 -5.82 -31.92
CA GLN A 302 23.21 -4.75 -32.39
C GLN A 302 24.62 -4.84 -31.80
N HIS A 303 24.86 -5.71 -30.81
CA HIS A 303 26.11 -5.78 -30.04
C HIS A 303 26.54 -4.43 -29.42
N LYS A 304 25.56 -3.58 -29.10
CA LYS A 304 25.77 -2.24 -28.53
C LYS A 304 25.46 -2.24 -27.03
N VAL A 305 26.11 -1.33 -26.30
CA VAL A 305 25.83 -1.08 -24.87
C VAL A 305 25.73 0.42 -24.62
N VAL A 306 24.57 0.88 -24.15
CA VAL A 306 24.31 2.30 -23.91
C VAL A 306 24.06 2.56 -22.44
N SER A 307 24.65 3.64 -21.94
CA SER A 307 24.34 4.15 -20.61
C SER A 307 23.04 4.94 -20.62
N LEU A 308 22.19 4.67 -19.63
CA LEU A 308 20.96 5.42 -19.41
C LEU A 308 21.29 6.81 -18.89
N LEU A 309 20.60 7.81 -19.42
CA LEU A 309 20.66 9.17 -18.89
C LEU A 309 19.99 9.21 -17.50
N PRO A 310 20.38 10.12 -16.59
CA PRO A 310 19.81 10.18 -15.23
C PRO A 310 18.29 10.29 -15.17
N GLN A 311 17.65 10.87 -16.19
CA GLN A 311 16.20 11.04 -16.28
C GLN A 311 15.49 9.95 -17.11
N GLU A 312 16.25 9.07 -17.79
CA GLU A 312 15.65 8.03 -18.62
C GLU A 312 15.10 6.89 -17.79
N ARG A 313 13.90 6.46 -18.18
CA ARG A 313 13.17 5.37 -17.54
C ARG A 313 13.16 4.18 -18.49
N PRO A 314 13.92 3.11 -18.20
CA PRO A 314 14.11 2.02 -19.16
C PRO A 314 12.84 1.20 -19.39
N TYR A 315 11.86 1.27 -18.49
CA TYR A 315 10.60 0.51 -18.60
C TYR A 315 9.37 1.38 -18.88
N ASP A 316 9.55 2.67 -19.17
CA ASP A 316 8.44 3.53 -19.55
C ASP A 316 8.06 3.30 -21.02
N LEU A 317 6.93 2.63 -21.24
CA LEU A 317 6.40 2.32 -22.57
C LEU A 317 5.31 3.32 -23.02
N GLY A 318 5.08 4.37 -22.23
CA GLY A 318 3.96 5.28 -22.35
C GLY A 318 2.74 4.83 -21.54
N TRP A 319 2.04 5.79 -20.96
CA TRP A 319 1.00 5.58 -19.94
C TRP A 319 -0.05 4.52 -20.28
N ARG A 320 -0.50 4.43 -21.54
CA ARG A 320 -1.48 3.41 -21.98
C ARG A 320 -0.93 2.00 -21.83
N ARG A 321 0.30 1.78 -22.28
CA ARG A 321 0.97 0.47 -22.21
C ARG A 321 1.36 0.14 -20.77
N ASN A 322 1.81 1.14 -20.01
CA ASN A 322 2.16 0.94 -18.60
C ASN A 322 0.94 0.51 -17.77
N ILE A 323 -0.22 1.16 -17.95
CA ILE A 323 -1.48 0.72 -17.33
C ILE A 323 -1.86 -0.69 -17.80
N ALA A 324 -1.80 -0.95 -19.11
CA ALA A 324 -2.16 -2.25 -19.65
C ALA A 324 -1.29 -3.39 -19.09
N GLN A 325 0.00 -3.16 -18.81
CA GLN A 325 0.86 -4.15 -18.18
C GLN A 325 0.41 -4.59 -16.79
N ILE A 326 -0.26 -3.70 -16.04
CA ILE A 326 -0.78 -3.97 -14.70
C ILE A 326 -2.13 -4.68 -14.77
N PHE A 327 -3.06 -4.19 -15.59
CA PHE A 327 -4.45 -4.67 -15.60
C PHE A 327 -4.75 -5.80 -16.60
N HIS A 328 -3.91 -5.98 -17.64
CA HIS A 328 -4.09 -7.03 -18.65
C HIS A 328 -3.04 -8.13 -18.54
N HIS A 329 -2.57 -8.44 -17.33
CA HIS A 329 -1.54 -9.46 -17.17
C HIS A 329 -2.09 -10.88 -17.40
N ASN A 330 -1.43 -11.61 -18.30
CA ASN A 330 -1.73 -12.99 -18.63
C ASN A 330 -1.18 -13.96 -17.56
N ASN A 331 -1.90 -15.07 -17.43
CA ASN A 331 -1.74 -16.21 -16.53
C ASN A 331 -0.27 -16.55 -16.15
N PRO A 332 0.09 -16.66 -14.85
CA PRO A 332 1.46 -16.96 -14.36
C PRO A 332 2.02 -18.35 -14.72
N ARG A 333 1.34 -19.10 -15.60
CA ARG A 333 1.75 -20.45 -16.04
C ARG A 333 2.74 -20.44 -17.21
N THR A 334 2.95 -19.30 -17.86
CA THR A 334 3.98 -19.13 -18.89
C THR A 334 5.26 -18.63 -18.20
N GLY A 335 6.43 -19.21 -18.51
CA GLY A 335 7.71 -18.85 -17.89
C GLY A 335 8.11 -17.37 -17.93
N TYR A 336 9.31 -17.04 -17.45
CA TYR A 336 9.79 -15.64 -17.39
C TYR A 336 9.64 -14.94 -18.75
N LYS A 337 8.98 -13.78 -18.74
CA LYS A 337 8.88 -12.89 -19.91
C LYS A 337 9.80 -11.69 -19.72
N TRP A 338 10.68 -11.48 -20.68
CA TRP A 338 11.55 -10.31 -20.76
C TRP A 338 10.75 -9.01 -20.74
N SER A 339 11.19 -8.05 -19.92
CA SER A 339 10.57 -6.72 -19.84
C SER A 339 11.00 -5.88 -21.03
N SER A 340 10.04 -5.34 -21.77
CA SER A 340 10.34 -4.47 -22.91
C SER A 340 11.02 -3.18 -22.45
N ILE A 341 12.07 -2.78 -23.17
CA ILE A 341 12.78 -1.53 -22.95
C ILE A 341 12.07 -0.38 -23.67
N ASN A 342 12.13 0.81 -23.07
CA ASN A 342 11.60 2.07 -23.59
C ASN A 342 12.11 2.31 -25.02
N PRO A 343 11.21 2.44 -26.01
CA PRO A 343 11.59 2.66 -27.41
C PRO A 343 12.53 3.85 -27.61
N ARG A 344 12.42 4.91 -26.81
CA ARG A 344 13.30 6.08 -26.90
C ARG A 344 14.76 5.74 -26.56
N VAL A 345 14.97 4.84 -25.61
CA VAL A 345 16.31 4.34 -25.26
C VAL A 345 16.87 3.53 -26.41
N LEU A 346 16.04 2.67 -27.02
CA LEU A 346 16.44 1.85 -28.17
C LEU A 346 16.73 2.70 -29.42
N ASP A 347 15.96 3.75 -29.67
CA ASP A 347 16.18 4.66 -30.78
C ASP A 347 17.48 5.46 -30.58
N ARG A 348 17.73 5.97 -29.36
CA ARG A 348 19.01 6.62 -29.03
C ARG A 348 20.19 5.68 -29.23
N MET A 349 20.04 4.40 -28.86
CA MET A 349 21.06 3.38 -29.04
C MET A 349 21.39 3.09 -30.51
N ARG A 350 20.41 3.25 -31.41
CA ARG A 350 20.65 3.16 -32.85
C ARG A 350 21.46 4.35 -33.37
N THR A 351 21.16 5.56 -32.88
CA THR A 351 21.73 6.82 -33.39
C THR A 351 23.05 7.24 -32.74
N SER A 352 23.43 6.67 -31.59
CA SER A 352 24.68 7.02 -30.91
C SER A 352 25.87 6.21 -31.46
N GLU A 353 27.04 6.86 -31.56
CA GLU A 353 28.35 6.20 -31.64
C GLU A 353 28.64 5.61 -30.25
N VAL A 354 28.52 4.30 -30.13
CA VAL A 354 28.52 3.57 -28.85
C VAL A 354 29.84 2.82 -28.69
N ILE A 355 30.35 2.75 -27.46
CA ILE A 355 31.49 1.92 -27.05
C ILE A 355 31.28 0.49 -27.59
N GLU A 356 32.03 0.12 -28.63
CA GLU A 356 32.01 -1.24 -29.16
C GLU A 356 32.44 -2.22 -28.05
N ARG A 357 31.73 -3.36 -27.95
CA ARG A 357 32.20 -4.50 -27.15
C ARG A 357 33.62 -4.85 -27.63
N ARG A 358 34.65 -4.49 -26.84
CA ARG A 358 35.97 -5.11 -26.99
C ARG A 358 35.80 -6.60 -26.68
N ARG A 359 35.83 -7.42 -27.72
CA ARG A 359 36.04 -8.86 -27.59
C ARG A 359 37.55 -9.03 -27.45
N ASP A 360 38.02 -9.18 -26.23
CA ASP A 360 39.36 -9.72 -25.95
C ASP A 360 39.22 -11.20 -25.59
#